data_AF-A0A957HAL7-F1
#
_entry.id   AF-A0A957HAL7-F1
#
_cell.length_a   1.000
_cell.length_b   1.000
_cell.length_c   1.000
_cell.angle_alpha   90.00
_cell.angle_beta   90.00
_cell.angle_gamma   90.00
#
_symmetry.space_group_name_H-M   'P 1'
#
loop_
_entity.id
_entity.type
_entity.pdbx_description
1 polymer ?
#
loop_
_entity_poly.entity_id
_entity_poly.type
_entity_poly.pdbx_seq_one_letter_code
_entity_poly.pdbx_strand_id
1 'polypeptide(L)' 'MSDIQELSFETAFEELETIIERLDSGELPLDESVTLYERGRQLATRCQALLDEAELRVQKLLDDGTLAEL' A
#
# COMPACT_ATOMS: atom_id res chain seq x y z
N MET A 1 -17.36 1.28 -3.99
CA MET A 1 -15.95 1.63 -3.70
C MET A 1 -15.45 0.53 -2.80
N SER A 2 -14.44 -0.22 -3.22
CA SER A 2 -13.87 -1.28 -2.38
C SER A 2 -13.30 -0.66 -1.11
N ASP A 3 -13.51 -1.33 0.02
CA ASP A 3 -12.91 -0.91 1.28
C ASP A 3 -11.38 -1.07 1.16
N ILE A 4 -10.64 0.02 1.37
CA ILE A 4 -9.17 0.04 1.25
C ILE A 4 -8.55 -0.99 2.20
N GLN A 5 -9.22 -1.27 3.33
CA GLN A 5 -8.75 -2.26 4.31
C GLN A 5 -8.79 -3.70 3.78
N GLU A 6 -9.60 -3.99 2.77
CA GLU A 6 -9.74 -5.33 2.20
C GLU A 6 -8.83 -5.59 1.00
N LEU A 7 -8.13 -4.57 0.51
CA LEU A 7 -7.25 -4.71 -0.65
C LEU A 7 -6.01 -5.57 -0.33
N SER A 8 -5.56 -6.34 -1.33
CA SER A 8 -4.23 -6.97 -1.30
C SER A 8 -3.15 -5.92 -1.53
N PHE A 9 -1.88 -6.30 -1.31
CA PHE A 9 -0.75 -5.39 -1.52
C PHE A 9 -0.68 -4.96 -2.98
N GLU A 10 -0.76 -5.92 -3.91
CA GLU A 10 -0.64 -5.69 -5.35
C GLU A 10 -1.73 -4.75 -5.85
N THR A 11 -2.98 -4.96 -5.44
CA THR A 11 -4.10 -4.09 -5.84
C THR A 11 -3.98 -2.69 -5.23
N ALA A 12 -3.63 -2.59 -3.94
CA ALA A 12 -3.47 -1.31 -3.29
C ALA A 12 -2.30 -0.50 -3.87
N PHE A 13 -1.21 -1.19 -4.25
CA PHE A 13 -0.03 -0.60 -4.85
C PHE A 13 -0.28 -0.13 -6.29
N GLU A 14 -0.90 -0.96 -7.14
CA GLU A 14 -1.27 -0.59 -8.52
C GLU A 14 -2.20 0.63 -8.54
N GLU A 15 -3.18 0.67 -7.63
CA GLU A 15 -4.05 1.83 -7.50
C GLU A 15 -3.30 3.08 -7.05
N LEU A 16 -2.36 2.94 -6.11
CA LEU A 16 -1.52 4.04 -5.65
C LEU A 16 -0.63 4.59 -6.77
N GLU A 17 -0.02 3.72 -7.58
CA GLU A 17 0.77 4.12 -8.75
C GLU A 17 -0.08 4.92 -9.73
N THR A 18 -1.28 4.42 -10.04
CA THR A 18 -2.24 5.13 -10.91
C THR A 18 -2.58 6.51 -10.37
N ILE A 19 -2.77 6.65 -9.05
CA ILE A 19 -3.04 7.95 -8.42
C ILE A 19 -1.84 8.89 -8.56
N ILE A 20 -0.63 8.39 -8.34
CA ILE A 20 0.60 9.17 -8.48
C ILE A 20 0.76 9.68 -9.91
N GLU A 21 0.57 8.82 -10.91
CA GLU A 21 0.63 9.19 -12.32
C GLU A 21 -0.37 10.30 -12.67
N ARG A 22 -1.60 10.21 -12.15
CA ARG A 22 -2.63 11.24 -12.36
C ARG A 22 -2.29 12.56 -11.66
N LEU A 23 -1.73 12.52 -10.45
CA LEU A 23 -1.30 13.73 -9.74
C LEU A 23 -0.12 14.40 -10.44
N ASP A 24 0.80 13.62 -11.00
CA ASP A 24 2.01 14.12 -11.68
C ASP A 24 1.70 14.71 -13.07
N SER A 25 0.58 14.32 -13.70
CA SER A 25 0.15 14.92 -14.98
C SER A 25 -0.17 16.41 -14.86
N GLY A 26 -0.56 16.88 -13.67
CA GLY A 26 -0.84 18.30 -13.39
C GLY A 26 -2.10 18.86 -14.06
N GLU A 27 -2.91 18.03 -14.72
CA GLU A 27 -4.11 18.45 -15.46
C GLU A 27 -5.40 18.43 -14.62
N LEU A 28 -5.30 18.05 -13.34
CA LEU A 28 -6.44 17.85 -12.45
C LEU A 28 -6.89 19.16 -11.77
N PRO A 29 -8.20 19.40 -11.65
CA PRO A 29 -8.75 20.43 -10.77
C PRO A 29 -8.30 20.23 -9.32
N LEU A 30 -8.14 21.32 -8.56
CA LEU A 30 -7.68 21.28 -7.16
C LEU A 30 -8.48 20.30 -6.29
N ASP A 31 -9.80 20.31 -6.41
CA ASP A 31 -10.70 19.45 -5.62
C ASP A 31 -10.47 17.95 -5.89
N GLU A 32 -10.20 17.61 -7.16
CA GLU A 32 -9.89 16.25 -7.58
C GLU A 32 -8.49 15.84 -7.10
N SER A 33 -7.50 16.74 -7.19
CA SER A 33 -6.16 16.52 -6.67
C SER A 33 -6.15 16.26 -5.16
N VAL A 34 -6.95 16.98 -4.39
CA VAL A 34 -7.11 16.76 -2.95
C VAL A 34 -7.73 15.38 -2.68
N THR A 35 -8.79 15.02 -3.40
CA THR A 35 -9.45 13.71 -3.26
C THR A 35 -8.50 12.56 -3.58
N LEU A 36 -7.73 12.67 -4.66
CA LEU A 36 -6.74 11.66 -5.06
C LEU A 36 -5.60 11.56 -4.06
N TYR A 37 -5.13 12.70 -3.52
CA TYR A 37 -4.11 12.71 -2.47
C TYR A 37 -4.59 11.98 -1.20
N GLU A 38 -5.81 12.26 -0.73
CA GLU A 38 -6.38 11.59 0.45
C GLU A 38 -6.51 10.08 0.24
N ARG A 39 -6.95 9.65 -0.94
CA ARG A 39 -7.03 8.24 -1.30
C ARG A 39 -5.64 7.60 -1.39
N GLY A 40 -4.69 8.26 -2.02
CA GLY A 40 -3.30 7.81 -2.11
C GLY A 40 -2.67 7.61 -0.74
N ARG A 41 -2.92 8.51 0.21
CA ARG A 41 -2.45 8.36 1.60
C ARG A 41 -3.03 7.13 2.31
N GLN A 42 -4.30 6.83 2.08
CA GLN A 42 -4.95 5.65 2.66
C GLN A 42 -4.36 4.36 2.07
N LEU A 43 -4.16 4.32 0.74
CA LEU A 43 -3.51 3.20 0.06
C LEU A 43 -2.08 2.99 0.54
N ALA A 44 -1.28 4.05 0.66
CA ALA A 44 0.08 3.98 1.19
C ALA A 44 0.10 3.42 2.63
N THR A 45 -0.85 3.84 3.47
CA THR A 45 -0.99 3.31 4.84
C THR A 45 -1.34 1.82 4.83
N ARG A 46 -2.22 1.38 3.92
CA ARG A 46 -2.56 -0.04 3.75
C ARG A 46 -1.36 -0.87 3.29
N CYS A 47 -0.62 -0.38 2.30
CA CYS A 47 0.60 -1.05 1.81
C CYS A 47 1.62 -1.22 2.94
N GLN A 48 1.86 -0.17 3.74
CA GLN A 48 2.77 -0.27 4.89
C GLN A 48 2.30 -1.31 5.90
N ALA A 49 1.02 -1.31 6.27
CA ALA A 49 0.49 -2.29 7.22
C ALA A 49 0.63 -3.74 6.74
N LEU A 50 0.48 -3.98 5.44
CA LEU A 50 0.70 -5.30 4.82
C LEU A 50 2.17 -5.72 4.86
N LEU A 51 3.08 -4.77 4.58
CA LEU A 51 4.52 -5.02 4.66
C LEU A 51 4.95 -5.32 6.10
N ASP A 52 4.44 -4.56 7.08
CA ASP A 52 4.72 -4.78 8.50
C ASP A 52 4.24 -6.17 8.96
N GLU A 53 3.06 -6.61 8.50
CA GLU A 53 2.55 -7.96 8.80
C GLU A 53 3.44 -9.04 8.19
N ALA A 54 3.87 -8.85 6.94
CA ALA A 54 4.76 -9.78 6.26
C ALA A 54 6.12 -9.87 6.95
N GLU A 55 6.71 -8.72 7.32
CA GLU A 55 7.97 -8.65 8.06
C GLU A 55 7.86 -9.37 9.40
N LEU A 56 6.79 -9.13 10.17
CA LEU A 56 6.57 -9.80 11.45
C LEU A 56 6.45 -11.32 11.30
N ARG A 57 5.83 -11.80 10.22
CA ARG A 57 5.79 -13.24 9.90
C ARG A 57 7.18 -13.79 9.63
N VAL A 58 7.99 -13.09 8.83
CA VAL A 58 9.36 -13.52 8.52
C VAL A 58 10.23 -13.54 9.78
N GLN A 59 10.15 -12.52 10.62
CA GLN A 59 10.88 -12.45 11.89
C GLN A 59 10.55 -13.64 12.80
N LYS A 60 9.25 -13.97 12.95
CA LYS A 60 8.83 -15.14 13.75
C LYS A 60 9.41 -16.45 13.22
N LEU A 61 9.43 -16.64 11.90
CA LEU A 61 10.01 -17.85 11.29
C LEU A 61 11.53 -17.96 11.49
N LEU A 62 12.23 -16.82 11.58
CA LEU A 62 13.65 -16.77 11.92
C LEU A 62 13.89 -17.08 13.40
N ASP A 63 13.10 -16.47 14.29
CA ASP A 63 13.18 -16.68 15.74
C ASP A 63 12.83 -18.12 16.15
N ASP A 64 11.86 -18.73 15.46
CA ASP A 64 11.47 -20.14 15.63
C ASP A 64 12.48 -21.12 14.97
N GLY A 65 13.61 -20.63 14.44
CA GLY A 65 14.68 -21.43 13.84
C GLY A 65 14.33 -22.08 12.50
N THR A 66 13.14 -21.84 11.96
CA THR A 66 12.59 -22.57 10.80
C THR A 66 13.27 -22.14 9.48
N LEU A 67 13.81 -20.93 9.43
CA LEU A 67 14.57 -20.39 8.29
C LEU A 67 16.09 -20.45 8.47
N ALA A 68 16.59 -20.78 9.66
CA ALA A 68 18.03 -20.79 9.95
C ALA A 68 18.78 -22.03 9.39
N GLU A 69 18.06 -23.00 8.81
CA GLU A 69 18.59 -24.27 8.32
C GLU A 69 18.64 -24.41 6.78
N LEU A 70 18.39 -23.34 6.02
CA LEU A 70 18.55 -23.29 4.55
C LEU A 70 19.75 -22.43 4.13
#